data_AF-A3IXJ1-F1
#
_entry.id   AF-A3IXJ1-F1
#
_cell.length_a   1.000
_cell.length_b   1.000
_cell.length_c   1.000
_cell.angle_alpha   90.00
_cell.angle_beta   90.00
_cell.angle_gamma   90.00
#
_symmetry.space_group_name_H-M   'P 1'
#
loop_
_entity.id
_entity.type
_entity.pdbx_description
1 polymer ?
#
loop_
_entity_poly.entity_id
_entity_poly.type
_entity_poly.pdbx_seq_one_letter_code
_entity_poly.pdbx_strand_id
1 'polypeptide(L)'
;MIVEEKNWPKRQLQIECKEISDRLLFDGSLQKEVVYIYPLKFTDWVALLFTRYHSEAVELIKALPKIDRFFYQNKVNRFKQISIWCIRLEQSEGLMTQLKALPNLQIEPLVEEEGDANH
;
A
#
# COMPACT_ATOMS: atom_id res chain seq x y z
N MET A 1 11.61 7.73 -31.76
CA MET A 1 10.44 7.33 -30.97
C MET A 1 10.68 7.86 -29.57
N ILE A 2 10.18 9.06 -29.29
CA ILE A 2 10.26 9.65 -27.95
C ILE A 2 9.24 8.86 -27.14
N VAL A 3 9.73 7.99 -26.25
CA VAL A 3 8.86 7.43 -25.22
C VAL A 3 8.47 8.65 -24.39
N GLU A 4 7.27 9.18 -24.62
CA GLU A 4 6.65 10.09 -23.67
C GLU A 4 6.81 9.42 -22.31
N GLU A 5 7.60 10.03 -21.43
CA GLU A 5 7.56 9.74 -20.01
C GLU A 5 6.11 10.03 -19.60
N LYS A 6 5.24 9.03 -19.72
CA LYS A 6 3.88 9.03 -19.19
C LYS A 6 4.01 9.54 -17.77
N ASN A 7 3.56 10.78 -17.57
CA ASN A 7 3.66 11.57 -16.34
C ASN A 7 3.73 10.67 -15.11
N TRP A 8 4.92 10.46 -14.59
CA TRP A 8 5.14 9.65 -13.40
C TRP A 8 4.38 10.31 -12.23
N PRO A 9 3.30 9.72 -11.68
CA PRO A 9 2.35 10.41 -10.81
C PRO A 9 2.87 10.55 -9.37
N LYS A 10 4.19 10.70 -9.19
CA LYS A 10 4.87 10.68 -7.88
C LYS A 10 4.23 11.60 -6.86
N ARG A 11 3.89 12.82 -7.28
CA ARG A 11 3.30 13.83 -6.40
C ARG A 11 1.92 13.39 -5.92
N GLN A 12 1.11 12.86 -6.82
CA GLN A 12 -0.23 12.37 -6.50
C GLN A 12 -0.15 11.13 -5.58
N LEU A 13 0.72 10.17 -5.90
CA LEU A 13 1.00 9.01 -5.04
C LEU A 13 1.43 9.43 -3.63
N GLN A 14 2.31 10.44 -3.51
CA GLN A 14 2.74 10.96 -2.21
C GLN A 14 1.60 11.58 -1.41
N ILE A 15 0.70 12.32 -2.07
CA ILE A 15 -0.46 12.94 -1.42
C ILE A 15 -1.39 11.86 -0.89
N GLU A 16 -1.79 10.90 -1.73
CA GLU A 16 -2.72 9.85 -1.33
C GLU A 16 -2.11 8.92 -0.28
N CYS A 17 -0.83 8.55 -0.41
CA CYS A 17 -0.12 7.79 0.63
C CYS A 17 -0.07 8.55 1.96
N LYS A 18 0.11 9.87 1.91
CA LYS A 18 0.11 10.69 3.12
C LYS A 18 -1.26 10.67 3.77
N GLU A 19 -2.34 10.90 3.02
CA GLU A 19 -3.71 10.87 3.53
C GLU A 19 -4.04 9.52 4.17
N ILE A 20 -3.67 8.41 3.52
CA ILE A 20 -3.81 7.06 4.07
C ILE A 20 -3.01 6.93 5.36
N SER A 21 -1.75 7.38 5.38
CA SER A 21 -0.89 7.27 6.57
C SER A 21 -1.37 8.11 7.75
N ASP A 22 -1.94 9.30 7.50
CA ASP A 22 -2.47 10.20 8.51
C ASP A 22 -3.77 9.65 9.11
N ARG A 23 -4.59 8.95 8.29
CA ARG A 23 -5.79 8.22 8.76
C ARG A 23 -5.42 6.95 9.53
N LEU A 24 -4.42 6.22 9.06
CA LEU A 24 -3.96 4.95 9.64
C LEU A 24 -2.86 5.17 10.67
N LEU A 25 -3.18 5.93 11.72
CA LEU A 25 -2.41 5.88 12.95
C LEU A 25 -2.82 4.61 13.70
N PHE A 26 -2.24 3.47 13.31
CA PHE A 26 -2.54 2.19 13.96
C PHE A 26 -2.32 2.28 15.47
N ASP A 27 -3.35 1.87 16.21
CA ASP A 27 -3.16 1.44 17.56
C ASP A 27 -2.26 0.21 17.54
N GLY A 28 -1.23 0.18 18.40
CA GLY A 28 -0.16 -0.81 18.37
C GLY A 28 -0.58 -2.22 18.75
N SER A 29 -1.89 -2.49 18.77
CA SER A 29 -2.54 -3.70 19.26
C SER A 29 -2.75 -4.78 18.21
N LEU A 30 -2.42 -4.54 16.93
CA LEU A 30 -2.54 -5.54 15.87
C LEU A 30 -1.53 -6.69 16.13
N GLN A 31 -2.08 -7.80 16.65
CA GLN A 31 -1.32 -9.01 17.00
C GLN A 31 -0.89 -9.83 15.77
N LYS A 32 -1.49 -9.59 14.61
CA LYS A 32 -1.21 -10.30 13.35
C LYS A 32 -0.57 -9.38 12.31
N GLU A 33 0.26 -9.95 11.45
CA GLU A 33 0.82 -9.26 10.29
C GLU A 33 -0.28 -9.14 9.23
N VAL A 34 -0.82 -7.93 9.10
CA VAL A 34 -1.90 -7.61 8.18
C VAL A 34 -1.36 -6.70 7.10
N VAL A 35 -1.71 -6.99 5.85
CA VAL A 35 -1.53 -6.10 4.72
C VAL A 35 -2.86 -5.54 4.33
N TYR A 36 -3.00 -4.23 4.50
CA TYR A 36 -4.16 -3.52 4.01
C TYR A 36 -3.94 -3.16 2.54
N ILE A 37 -4.95 -3.46 1.73
CA ILE A 37 -4.95 -3.13 0.30
C ILE A 37 -5.94 -1.99 0.08
N TYR A 38 -5.45 -0.91 -0.50
CA TYR A 38 -6.24 0.28 -0.76
C TYR A 38 -6.05 0.75 -2.20
N PRO A 39 -7.09 0.70 -3.06
CA PRO A 39 -7.03 1.29 -4.39
C PRO A 39 -6.94 2.81 -4.29
N LEU A 40 -5.97 3.41 -4.99
CA LEU A 40 -5.79 4.86 -5.00
C LEU A 40 -6.88 5.54 -5.83
N LYS A 41 -7.38 6.68 -5.35
CA LYS A 41 -8.57 7.36 -5.90
C LYS A 41 -8.29 8.03 -7.25
N PHE A 42 -7.07 8.52 -7.46
CA PHE A 42 -6.75 9.34 -8.63
C PHE A 42 -5.64 8.75 -9.51
N THR A 43 -5.30 7.47 -9.30
CA THR A 43 -4.24 6.79 -10.04
C THR A 43 -4.57 5.31 -10.25
N ASP A 44 -4.05 4.69 -11.31
CA ASP A 44 -4.17 3.25 -11.57
C ASP A 44 -3.24 2.42 -10.66
N TRP A 45 -3.19 2.75 -9.38
CA TRP A 45 -2.26 2.20 -8.41
C TRP A 45 -2.99 1.69 -7.18
N VAL A 46 -2.38 0.74 -6.51
CA VAL A 46 -2.88 0.10 -5.30
C VAL A 46 -1.82 0.24 -4.22
N ALA A 47 -2.21 0.79 -3.08
CA ALA A 47 -1.37 0.87 -1.89
C ALA A 47 -1.48 -0.42 -1.07
N LEU A 48 -0.32 -0.95 -0.70
CA LEU A 48 -0.11 -2.10 0.17
C LEU A 48 0.53 -1.59 1.44
N LEU A 49 -0.19 -1.74 2.54
CA LEU A 49 0.17 -1.12 3.80
C LEU A 49 0.38 -2.20 4.86
N PHE A 50 1.62 -2.30 5.32
CA PHE A 50 2.06 -3.37 6.19
C PHE A 50 2.02 -2.91 7.65
N THR A 51 1.29 -3.62 8.51
CA THR A 51 1.26 -3.33 9.96
C THR A 51 2.60 -3.65 10.64
N ARG A 52 3.34 -4.61 10.09
CA ARG A 52 4.72 -4.98 10.46
C ARG A 52 5.50 -5.33 9.20
N TYR A 53 6.83 -5.18 9.27
CA TYR A 53 7.70 -5.52 8.15
C TYR A 53 7.68 -7.03 7.88
N HIS A 54 7.25 -7.43 6.68
CA HIS A 54 7.27 -8.82 6.22
C HIS A 54 8.25 -8.95 5.03
N SER A 55 9.37 -9.65 5.23
CA SER A 55 10.46 -9.73 4.24
C SER A 55 10.01 -10.35 2.91
N GLU A 56 9.35 -11.51 2.96
CA GLU A 56 8.95 -12.25 1.74
C GLU A 56 7.97 -11.45 0.87
N ALA A 57 6.95 -10.83 1.49
CA ALA A 57 6.03 -9.95 0.78
C ALA A 57 6.74 -8.74 0.12
N VAL A 58 7.73 -8.16 0.80
CA VAL A 58 8.54 -7.06 0.24
C VAL A 58 9.43 -7.55 -0.91
N GLU A 59 9.95 -8.78 -0.85
CA GLU A 59 10.71 -9.38 -1.96
C GLU A 59 9.85 -9.57 -3.20
N LEU A 60 8.60 -10.04 -3.03
CA LEU A 60 7.64 -10.16 -4.12
C LEU A 60 7.36 -8.80 -4.78
N ILE A 61 7.17 -7.72 -3.99
CA ILE A 61 7.01 -6.36 -4.52
C ILE A 61 8.29 -5.88 -5.22
N LYS A 62 9.46 -6.21 -4.65
CA LYS A 62 10.77 -5.88 -5.23
C LYS A 62 11.14 -6.73 -6.45
N ALA A 63 10.36 -7.74 -6.82
CA ALA A 63 10.50 -8.43 -8.09
C ALA A 63 9.84 -7.67 -9.26
N LEU A 64 8.84 -6.82 -8.98
CA LEU A 64 8.14 -6.02 -10.00
C LEU A 64 9.06 -4.97 -10.65
N PRO A 65 8.81 -4.52 -11.89
CA PRO A 65 9.59 -3.43 -12.48
C PRO A 65 9.57 -2.15 -11.64
N LYS A 66 10.68 -1.37 -11.66
CA LYS A 66 10.77 -0.10 -10.90
C LYS A 66 9.70 0.92 -11.30
N ILE A 67 9.19 0.86 -12.53
CA ILE A 67 8.11 1.71 -13.04
C ILE A 67 6.71 1.28 -12.55
N ASP A 68 6.60 0.09 -11.98
CA ASP A 68 5.32 -0.46 -11.51
C ASP A 68 5.24 -0.52 -9.99
N ARG A 69 6.22 0.07 -9.31
CA ARG A 69 6.29 0.12 -7.85
C ARG A 69 6.78 1.49 -7.36
N PHE A 70 6.23 1.91 -6.24
CA PHE A 70 6.56 3.14 -5.56
C PHE A 70 6.60 2.88 -4.06
N PHE A 71 7.61 3.42 -3.38
CA PHE A 71 7.75 3.28 -1.94
C PHE A 71 7.54 4.62 -1.27
N TYR A 72 6.64 4.64 -0.29
CA TYR A 72 6.37 5.79 0.56
C TYR A 72 6.65 5.42 2.01
N GLN A 73 7.27 6.34 2.73
CA GLN A 73 7.56 6.18 4.14
C GLN A 73 7.21 7.48 4.87
N ASN A 74 6.36 7.37 5.89
CA ASN A 74 6.02 8.48 6.78
C ASN A 74 6.56 8.19 8.18
N LYS A 75 7.42 9.06 8.69
CA LYS A 75 7.91 9.00 10.07
C LYS A 75 6.96 9.78 10.95
N VAL A 76 6.11 9.07 11.68
CA VAL A 76 5.16 9.68 12.62
C VAL A 76 5.90 10.22 13.85
N ASN A 77 6.82 9.43 14.42
CA ASN A 77 7.73 9.85 15.49
C ASN A 77 8.97 8.93 15.57
N ARG A 78 9.81 9.08 16.59
CA ARG A 78 11.04 8.28 16.75
C ARG A 78 10.81 6.77 16.92
N PHE A 79 9.60 6.36 17.28
CA PHE A 79 9.21 4.97 17.56
C PHE A 79 8.21 4.39 16.57
N LYS A 80 7.55 5.23 15.77
CA LYS A 80 6.51 4.83 14.82
C LYS A 80 6.83 5.35 13.43
N GLN A 81 6.90 4.41 12.48
CA GLN A 81 7.04 4.68 11.06
C GLN A 81 5.99 3.88 10.29
N ILE A 82 5.39 4.49 9.28
CA ILE A 82 4.45 3.85 8.37
C ILE A 82 5.17 3.67 7.04
N SER A 83 5.12 2.46 6.49
CA SER A 83 5.72 2.11 5.21
C SER A 83 4.62 1.61 4.28
N ILE A 84 4.52 2.22 3.10
CA ILE A 84 3.50 1.94 2.10
C ILE A 84 4.20 1.60 0.79
N TRP A 85 3.84 0.47 0.22
CA TRP A 85 4.24 0.09 -1.13
C TRP A 85 3.06 0.31 -2.06
N CYS A 86 3.19 1.20 -3.04
CA CYS A 86 2.23 1.30 -4.12
C CYS A 86 2.71 0.48 -5.30
N ILE A 87 1.79 -0.23 -5.93
CA ILE A 87 2.03 -0.97 -7.16
C ILE A 87 1.00 -0.57 -8.22
N ARG A 88 1.27 -0.78 -9.51
CA ARG A 88 0.23 -0.61 -10.52
C ARG A 88 -0.90 -1.64 -10.34
N LEU A 89 -2.12 -1.22 -10.62
CA LEU A 89 -3.32 -2.05 -10.55
C LEU A 89 -3.21 -3.30 -11.44
N GLU A 90 -2.61 -3.18 -12.62
CA GLU A 90 -2.39 -4.32 -13.52
C GLU A 90 -1.50 -5.43 -12.91
N GLN A 91 -0.64 -5.09 -11.95
CA GLN A 91 0.23 -6.04 -11.25
C GLN A 91 -0.43 -6.59 -9.97
N SER A 92 -1.56 -6.02 -9.53
CA SER A 92 -2.11 -6.31 -8.21
C SER A 92 -2.70 -7.71 -8.11
N GLU A 93 -3.39 -8.20 -9.12
CA GLU A 93 -4.03 -9.53 -9.08
C GLU A 93 -3.00 -10.66 -8.92
N GLY A 94 -1.94 -10.63 -9.74
CA GLY A 94 -0.85 -11.60 -9.69
C GLY A 94 -0.06 -11.52 -8.38
N LEU A 95 0.18 -10.30 -7.88
CA LEU A 95 0.85 -10.13 -6.59
C LEU A 95 -0.04 -10.60 -5.42
N MET A 96 -1.34 -10.29 -5.43
CA MET A 96 -2.27 -10.70 -4.37
C MET A 96 -2.36 -12.22 -4.25
N THR A 97 -2.36 -12.94 -5.38
CA THR A 97 -2.34 -14.40 -5.37
C THR A 97 -1.10 -14.94 -4.65
N GLN A 98 0.07 -14.34 -4.89
CA GLN A 98 1.32 -14.74 -4.23
C GLN A 98 1.33 -14.37 -2.75
N LEU A 99 0.83 -13.18 -2.40
CA LEU A 99 0.73 -12.74 -1.00
C LEU A 99 -0.22 -13.61 -0.18
N LYS A 100 -1.35 -14.05 -0.76
CA LYS A 100 -2.31 -14.95 -0.08
C LYS A 100 -1.74 -16.35 0.19
N ALA A 101 -0.70 -16.74 -0.54
CA ALA A 101 -0.02 -18.02 -0.33
C ALA A 101 0.94 -17.99 0.88
N LEU A 102 1.22 -16.81 1.46
CA LEU A 102 2.11 -16.67 2.61
C LEU A 102 1.37 -17.03 3.90
N PRO A 103 1.83 -18.04 4.66
CA PRO A 103 1.07 -18.61 5.78
C PRO A 103 0.90 -17.68 6.98
N ASN A 104 1.71 -16.63 7.07
CA ASN A 104 1.70 -15.66 8.18
C ASN A 104 1.17 -14.28 7.78
N LEU A 105 0.70 -14.12 6.54
CA LEU A 105 0.23 -12.85 6.02
C LEU A 105 -1.28 -12.83 5.88
N GLN A 106 -1.95 -12.01 6.67
CA GLN A 106 -3.37 -11.75 6.48
C GLN A 106 -3.54 -10.55 5.55
N ILE A 107 -4.40 -10.68 4.54
CA ILE A 107 -4.70 -9.59 3.60
C ILE A 107 -6.11 -9.10 3.88
N GLU A 108 -6.24 -7.79 4.12
CA GLU A 108 -7.53 -7.14 4.37
C GLU A 108 -7.73 -6.00 3.38
N PRO A 109 -8.90 -5.90 2.73
CA PRO A 109 -9.24 -4.67 2.02
C PRO A 109 -9.38 -3.56 3.06
N LEU A 110 -8.75 -2.41 2.82
CA LEU A 110 -9.06 -1.22 3.60
C LEU A 110 -10.39 -0.68 3.10
N VAL A 111 -11.48 -1.14 3.71
CA VAL A 111 -12.82 -0.62 3.47
C VAL A 111 -12.87 0.76 4.12
N GLU A 112 -13.08 1.81 3.32
CA GLU A 112 -13.58 3.05 3.90
C GLU A 112 -14.94 2.68 4.51
N GLU A 113 -15.07 2.73 5.83
CA GLU A 113 -16.40 2.97 6.39
C GLU A 113 -16.86 4.28 5.74
N GLU A 114 -17.65 4.20 4.66
CA GLU A 114 -18.68 5.20 4.44
C GLU A 114 -19.42 5.24 5.77
N GLY A 115 -19.30 6.36 6.47
CA GLY A 115 -19.90 6.49 7.77
C GLY A 115 -21.34 6.01 7.68
N ASP A 116 -21.75 5.18 8.63
CA ASP A 116 -23.13 5.09 9.05
C ASP A 116 -23.54 6.50 9.54
N ALA A 117 -23.77 7.38 8.57
CA ALA A 117 -24.51 8.59 8.68
C ALA A 117 -25.86 8.29 8.03
N ASN A 118 -26.70 7.53 8.74
CA ASN A 118 -28.17 7.63 8.75
C ASN A 118 -28.69 6.62 9.79
N HIS A 119 -29.10 7.08 10.98
CA HIS A 119 -30.44 7.60 11.35
C HIS A 119 -31.40 6.50 11.82
#